data_AF-A0A961CY57-F1
#
_entry.id   AF-A0A961CY57-F1
#
_cell.length_a   1.000
_cell.length_b   1.000
_cell.length_c   1.000
_cell.angle_alpha   90.00
_cell.angle_beta   90.00
_cell.angle_gamma   90.00
#
_symmetry.space_group_name_H-M   'P 1'
#
loop_
_entity.id
_entity.type
_entity.pdbx_description
1 polymer ?
#
loop_
_entity_poly.entity_id
_entity_poly.type
_entity_poly.pdbx_seq_one_letter_code
_entity_poly.pdbx_strand_id
1 'polypeptide(L)'
;MPRLGPGPIISTTARGALARIPEVNMSKRYLLRVGASASPFLAAAFPEFDVEPEDDGRARMVGSLVDDAALHGALQRLQNLQVELLAVTRLE
;
A
#
# COMPACT_ATOMS: atom_id res chain seq x y z
N MET A 1 -56.41 8.70 26.29
CA MET A 1 -55.53 9.89 26.25
C MET A 1 -54.36 9.65 27.21
N PRO A 2 -53.09 9.60 26.76
CA PRO A 2 -51.91 9.48 27.62
C PRO A 2 -51.19 10.83 27.77
N ARG A 3 -50.63 11.16 28.95
CA ARG A 3 -49.59 12.20 29.11
C ARG A 3 -48.54 11.87 30.20
N LEU A 4 -47.30 11.79 29.72
CA LEU A 4 -45.95 12.01 30.31
C LEU A 4 -45.46 11.24 31.55
N GLY A 5 -44.22 10.69 31.43
CA GLY A 5 -43.40 10.12 32.51
C GLY A 5 -42.70 11.15 33.41
N PRO A 6 -41.75 10.73 34.27
CA PRO A 6 -40.37 10.50 33.79
C PRO A 6 -39.59 9.32 34.44
N GLY A 7 -38.60 8.82 33.68
CA GLY A 7 -37.36 8.23 34.18
C GLY A 7 -37.31 6.71 34.34
N PRO A 8 -36.46 6.03 33.54
CA PRO A 8 -35.45 5.18 34.15
C PRO A 8 -34.04 5.66 33.82
N ILE A 9 -33.34 5.96 34.92
CA ILE A 9 -31.90 5.89 35.19
C ILE A 9 -31.11 5.27 34.02
N ILE A 10 -30.30 6.12 33.38
CA ILE A 10 -29.21 5.72 32.49
C ILE A 10 -28.23 4.82 33.27
N SER A 11 -28.40 3.51 33.12
CA SER A 11 -27.37 2.54 33.49
C SER A 11 -26.19 2.69 32.56
N THR A 12 -25.22 3.44 33.06
CA THR A 12 -23.79 3.32 32.78
C THR A 12 -23.39 1.84 32.64
N THR A 13 -22.84 1.48 31.48
CA THR A 13 -21.72 0.53 31.26
C THR A 13 -21.71 0.14 29.78
N ALA A 14 -21.36 1.08 28.90
CA ALA A 14 -20.73 0.73 27.63
C ALA A 14 -19.22 0.63 27.90
N ARG A 15 -18.82 -0.47 28.55
CA ARG A 15 -17.43 -0.80 28.83
C ARG A 15 -16.72 -1.04 27.51
N GLY A 16 -16.06 0.00 27.01
CA GLY A 16 -14.87 -0.08 26.16
C GLY A 16 -14.93 -1.14 25.06
N ALA A 17 -15.87 -1.00 24.14
CA ALA A 17 -15.59 -1.42 22.77
C ALA A 17 -14.53 -0.44 22.25
N LEU A 18 -13.26 -0.77 22.49
CA LEU A 18 -12.16 -0.24 21.69
C LEU A 18 -12.43 -0.74 20.28
N ALA A 19 -13.24 0.03 19.55
CA ALA A 19 -13.28 0.01 18.12
C ALA A 19 -11.82 -0.06 17.69
N ARG A 20 -11.44 -1.15 17.02
CA ARG A 20 -10.29 -1.10 16.12
C ARG A 20 -10.56 0.14 15.29
N ILE A 21 -9.82 1.21 15.55
CA ILE A 21 -9.57 2.18 14.52
C ILE A 21 -8.81 1.33 13.50
N PRO A 22 -9.36 1.01 12.32
CA PRO A 22 -8.45 0.73 11.24
C PRO A 22 -7.69 2.06 11.11
N GLU A 23 -6.46 2.11 11.62
CA GLU A 23 -5.44 2.86 10.89
C GLU A 23 -5.60 2.32 9.48
N VAL A 24 -6.31 3.09 8.64
CA VAL A 24 -6.45 2.77 7.24
C VAL A 24 -5.04 2.95 6.73
N ASN A 25 -4.23 1.90 6.83
CA ASN A 25 -2.94 1.82 6.20
C ASN A 25 -3.31 1.72 4.72
N MET A 26 -3.57 2.89 4.13
CA MET A 26 -3.94 3.11 2.73
C MET A 26 -2.73 2.72 1.89
N SER A 27 -2.38 1.44 1.88
CA SER A 27 -1.30 0.93 1.07
C SER A 27 -1.68 1.21 -0.38
N LYS A 28 -0.99 2.15 -0.99
CA LYS A 28 -1.21 2.58 -2.37
C LYS A 28 -0.51 1.60 -3.28
N ARG A 29 -1.19 1.21 -4.35
CA ARG A 29 -0.63 0.27 -5.30
C ARG A 29 0.10 1.03 -6.40
N TYR A 30 1.32 0.60 -6.71
CA TYR A 30 2.16 1.23 -7.72
C TYR A 30 2.62 0.20 -8.75
N LEU A 31 2.65 0.66 -10.00
CA LEU A 31 3.28 0.01 -11.14
C LEU A 31 4.54 0.81 -11.49
N LEU A 32 5.70 0.20 -11.35
CA LEU A 32 6.97 0.77 -11.78
C LEU A 32 7.41 0.04 -13.05
N ARG A 33 7.64 0.78 -14.13
CA ARG A 33 8.26 0.24 -15.36
C ARG A 33 9.74 0.58 -15.32
N VAL A 34 10.57 -0.42 -15.54
CA VAL A 34 12.02 -0.28 -15.45
C VAL A 34 12.70 -0.76 -16.73
N GLY A 35 13.81 -0.12 -17.09
CA GLY A 35 14.64 -0.45 -18.26
C GLY A 35 15.50 -1.70 -18.09
N ALA A 36 15.27 -2.48 -17.04
CA ALA A 36 15.92 -3.76 -16.82
C ALA A 36 15.01 -4.91 -17.26
N SER A 37 15.59 -6.04 -17.66
CA SER A 37 14.83 -7.26 -17.93
C SER A 37 14.34 -7.91 -16.63
N ALA A 38 13.23 -8.64 -16.68
CA ALA A 38 12.65 -9.34 -15.53
C ALA A 38 13.53 -10.52 -15.11
N SER A 39 14.61 -10.19 -14.41
CA SER A 39 15.64 -11.13 -13.99
C SER A 39 15.36 -11.60 -12.56
N PRO A 40 15.72 -12.84 -12.20
CA PRO A 40 15.58 -13.32 -10.83
C PRO A 40 16.35 -12.47 -9.81
N PHE A 41 17.44 -11.82 -10.23
CA PHE A 41 18.15 -10.83 -9.42
C PHE A 41 17.29 -9.61 -9.08
N LEU A 42 16.52 -9.10 -10.05
CA LEU A 42 15.62 -7.96 -9.86
C LEU A 42 14.47 -8.35 -8.93
N ALA A 43 13.86 -9.52 -9.14
CA ALA A 43 12.83 -10.06 -8.25
C ALA A 43 13.36 -10.26 -6.81
N ALA A 44 14.60 -10.73 -6.65
CA ALA A 44 15.22 -10.88 -5.34
C ALA A 44 15.54 -9.54 -4.65
N ALA A 45 15.86 -8.49 -5.42
CA ALA A 45 16.12 -7.15 -4.90
C ALA A 45 14.84 -6.40 -4.48
N PHE A 46 13.69 -6.83 -5.01
CA PHE A 46 12.39 -6.21 -4.79
C PHE A 46 11.33 -7.25 -4.41
N PRO A 47 11.46 -7.91 -3.26
CA PRO A 47 10.51 -8.93 -2.81
C PRO A 47 9.12 -8.35 -2.49
N GLU A 48 9.03 -7.03 -2.32
CA GLU A 48 7.76 -6.32 -2.09
C GLU A 48 6.99 -5.99 -3.39
N PHE A 49 7.59 -6.26 -4.56
CA PHE A 49 6.99 -6.08 -5.87
C PHE A 49 6.96 -7.40 -6.64
N ASP A 50 5.86 -7.64 -7.33
CA ASP A 50 5.77 -8.69 -8.32
C ASP A 50 6.45 -8.21 -9.61
N VAL A 51 7.51 -8.90 -10.03
CA VAL A 51 8.32 -8.53 -11.20
C VAL A 51 7.89 -9.38 -12.39
N GLU A 52 7.28 -8.75 -13.38
CA GLU A 52 6.81 -9.40 -14.59
C GLU A 52 7.58 -8.89 -15.82
N PRO A 53 7.92 -9.78 -16.78
CA PRO A 53 8.45 -9.35 -18.06
C PRO A 53 7.40 -8.59 -18.87
N GLU A 54 7.87 -7.62 -19.65
CA GLU A 54 7.08 -6.85 -20.62
C GLU A 54 7.54 -7.19 -22.04
N ASP A 55 6.64 -7.08 -23.03
CA ASP A 55 6.89 -7.47 -24.44
C ASP A 55 8.10 -6.75 -25.07
N ASP A 56 8.44 -5.55 -24.60
CA ASP A 56 9.60 -4.76 -25.03
C ASP A 56 10.95 -5.24 -24.45
N GLY A 57 10.99 -6.40 -23.78
CA GLY A 57 12.18 -6.94 -23.11
C GLY A 57 12.51 -6.29 -21.76
N ARG A 58 11.61 -5.43 -21.29
CA ARG A 58 11.68 -4.68 -20.02
C ARG A 58 10.99 -5.45 -18.91
N ALA A 59 11.01 -4.88 -17.70
CA ALA A 59 10.29 -5.41 -16.56
C ALA A 59 9.31 -4.37 -16.04
N ARG A 60 8.15 -4.85 -15.61
CA ARG A 60 7.21 -4.09 -14.79
C ARG A 60 7.18 -4.69 -13.39
N MET A 61 7.05 -3.82 -12.41
CA MET A 61 7.06 -4.17 -11.00
C MET A 61 5.77 -3.65 -10.37
N VAL A 62 4.94 -4.56 -9.84
CA VAL A 62 3.65 -4.21 -9.23
C VAL A 62 3.69 -4.53 -7.75
N GLY A 63 3.46 -3.53 -6.90
CA GLY A 63 3.56 -3.71 -5.46
C GLY A 63 2.66 -2.74 -4.70
N SER A 64 2.34 -3.10 -3.46
CA SER A 64 1.57 -2.24 -2.56
C SER A 64 2.52 -1.61 -1.55
N LEU A 65 2.53 -0.28 -1.49
CA LEU A 65 3.43 0.48 -0.63
C LEU A 65 2.63 1.24 0.39
N VAL A 66 3.07 1.15 1.65
CA VAL A 66 2.37 1.77 2.79
C VAL A 66 2.34 3.30 2.69
N ASP A 67 3.38 3.91 2.11
CA ASP A 67 3.49 5.37 2.03
C ASP A 67 4.48 5.84 0.96
N ASP A 68 4.50 7.15 0.71
CA ASP A 68 5.40 7.79 -0.26
C ASP A 68 6.89 7.61 0.11
N ALA A 69 7.22 7.43 1.40
CA ALA A 69 8.56 7.09 1.85
C ALA A 69 9.01 5.69 1.38
N ALA A 70 8.10 4.72 1.35
CA ALA A 70 8.40 3.36 0.86
C ALA A 70 8.63 3.37 -0.65
N LEU A 71 7.85 4.18 -1.40
CA LEU A 71 8.11 4.44 -2.82
C LEU A 71 9.49 5.07 -3.01
N HIS A 72 9.82 6.11 -2.25
CA HIS A 72 11.13 6.77 -2.35
C HIS A 72 12.28 5.79 -2.10
N GLY A 73 12.16 4.91 -1.10
CA GLY A 73 13.13 3.85 -0.83
C GLY A 73 13.28 2.88 -2.00
N ALA A 74 12.18 2.47 -2.63
CA ALA A 74 12.22 1.62 -3.83
C ALA A 74 12.91 2.32 -5.01
N LEU A 75 12.62 3.61 -5.22
CA LEU A 75 13.25 4.42 -6.27
C LEU A 75 14.75 4.64 -6.04
N GLN A 76 15.18 4.84 -4.79
CA GLN A 76 16.60 4.90 -4.45
C GLN A 76 17.29 3.55 -4.67
N ARG A 77 16.63 2.43 -4.34
CA ARG A 77 17.16 1.09 -4.59
C ARG A 77 17.34 0.83 -6.08
N LEU A 78 16.38 1.24 -6.93
CA LEU A 78 16.51 1.15 -8.39
C LEU A 78 17.72 1.95 -8.91
N GLN A 79 17.90 3.17 -8.42
CA GLN A 79 19.06 4.01 -8.77
C GLN A 79 20.39 3.39 -8.34
N ASN A 80 20.46 2.82 -7.13
CA ASN A 80 21.66 2.14 -6.63
C ASN A 80 22.01 0.90 -7.45
N LEU A 81 21.00 0.22 -8.01
CA LEU A 81 21.19 -0.92 -8.91
C LEU A 81 21.49 -0.49 -10.36
N GLN A 82 21.62 0.81 -10.62
CA GLN A 82 21.76 1.40 -11.96
C GLN A 82 20.66 0.95 -12.93
N VAL A 83 19.47 0.65 -12.38
CA VAL A 83 18.29 0.30 -13.16
C VAL A 83 17.57 1.58 -13.53
N GLU A 84 17.39 1.80 -14.83
CA GLU A 84 16.65 2.96 -15.33
C GLU A 84 15.17 2.84 -14.96
N LEU A 85 14.63 3.85 -14.29
CA LEU A 85 13.20 3.97 -14.04
C LEU A 85 12.54 4.66 -15.23
N LEU A 86 11.66 3.94 -15.92
CA LEU A 86 10.98 4.44 -17.12
C LEU A 86 9.68 5.18 -16.76
N ALA A 87 8.90 4.62 -15.84
CA ALA A 87 7.64 5.20 -15.43
C ALA A 87 7.24 4.73 -14.02
N VAL A 88 6.53 5.59 -13.29
CA VAL A 88 5.82 5.24 -12.06
C VAL A 88 4.36 5.60 -12.26
N THR A 89 3.48 4.61 -12.11
CA THR A 89 2.04 4.80 -12.19
C THR A 89 1.42 4.39 -10.86
N ARG A 90 0.71 5.31 -10.21
CA ARG A 90 -0.16 4.94 -9.09
C ARG A 90 -1.40 4.28 -9.68
N LEU A 91 -1.69 3.06 -9.24
CA LEU A 91 -2.91 2.35 -9.62
C LEU A 91 -4.07 2.77 -8.71
N GLU A 92 -3.79 2.98 -7.41
CA GLU A 92 -4.78 3.30 -6.36
C GLU A 92 -4.16 4.20 -5.28
#